data_AF-A0A7V3QYZ5-F1
#
_entry.id   AF-A0A7V3QYZ5-F1
#
_cell.length_a   1.000
_cell.length_b   1.000
_cell.length_c   1.000
_cell.angle_alpha   90.00
_cell.angle_beta   90.00
_cell.angle_gamma   90.00
#
_symmetry.space_group_name_H-M   'P 1'
#
loop_
_entity.id
_entity.type
_entity.pdbx_description
1 polymer ?
#
loop_
_entity_poly.entity_id
_entity_poly.type
_entity_poly.pdbx_seq_one_letter_code
_entity_poly.pdbx_strand_id
1 'polypeptide(L)' 'MTKVPSLGYEQVVKALQRCGFVVVRQRGSHIRLQKHTEDEVLKIIVPAHRPIKRSTLAHILKQARLTADELQALL' A
#
# COMPACT_ATOMS: atom_id res chain seq x y z
N MET A 1 -19.61 5.53 -6.28
CA MET A 1 -18.62 4.43 -6.22
C MET A 1 -17.33 4.93 -6.87
N THR A 2 -16.38 5.38 -6.07
CA THR A 2 -15.08 5.87 -6.55
C THR A 2 -14.35 4.68 -7.18
N LYS A 3 -14.18 4.69 -8.51
CA LYS A 3 -13.43 3.65 -9.24
C LYS A 3 -12.01 3.62 -8.65
N VAL A 4 -11.65 2.55 -7.96
CA VAL A 4 -10.26 2.36 -7.52
C VAL A 4 -9.37 2.36 -8.78
N PRO A 5 -8.45 3.31 -8.91
CA PRO A 5 -7.65 3.45 -10.12
C PRO A 5 -6.76 2.21 -10.34
N SER A 6 -6.47 1.92 -11.60
CA SER A 6 -5.51 0.87 -11.96
C SER A 6 -4.10 1.37 -11.70
N LEU A 7 -3.57 1.10 -10.51
CA LEU A 7 -2.28 1.62 -10.06
C LEU A 7 -1.16 0.58 -10.22
N GLY A 8 0.01 1.05 -10.63
CA GLY A 8 1.24 0.27 -10.53
C GLY A 8 1.74 0.22 -9.08
N TYR A 9 2.50 -0.84 -8.74
CA TYR A 9 3.03 -1.00 -7.38
C TYR A 9 3.87 0.19 -6.91
N GLU A 10 4.61 0.86 -7.81
CA GLU A 10 5.45 2.01 -7.46
C GLU A 10 4.64 3.16 -6.90
N GLN A 11 3.46 3.43 -7.48
CA GLN A 11 2.57 4.48 -6.99
C GLN A 11 2.02 4.11 -5.61
N VAL A 12 1.61 2.85 -5.43
CA VAL A 12 1.10 2.36 -4.15
C VAL A 12 2.17 2.39 -3.07
N VAL A 13 3.39 1.96 -3.36
CA VAL A 13 4.52 2.00 -2.42
C VAL A 13 4.84 3.45 -2.04
N LYS A 14 4.94 4.36 -3.02
CA LYS A 14 5.20 5.79 -2.73
C LYS A 14 4.10 6.41 -1.88
N ALA A 15 2.83 6.14 -2.18
CA ALA A 15 1.70 6.63 -1.39
C ALA A 15 1.74 6.09 0.06
N LEU A 16 2.04 4.80 0.23
CA LEU A 16 2.22 4.21 1.57
C LEU A 16 3.41 4.84 2.31
N GLN A 17 4.51 5.13 1.63
CA GLN A 17 5.65 5.81 2.25
C GLN A 17 5.29 7.22 2.72
N ARG A 18 4.49 7.96 1.95
CA ARG A 18 3.98 9.29 2.35
C ARG A 18 3.12 9.24 3.61
N CYS A 19 2.42 8.13 3.88
CA CYS A 19 1.64 7.96 5.12
C CYS A 19 2.41 7.27 6.26
N GLY A 20 3.73 7.18 6.16
CA GLY A 20 4.62 6.75 7.24
C GLY A 20 5.02 5.28 7.19
N PHE A 21 4.71 4.54 6.12
CA PHE A 21 5.28 3.21 5.94
C PHE A 21 6.74 3.28 5.45
N VAL A 22 7.56 2.33 5.88
CA VAL A 22 8.94 2.16 5.41
C VAL A 22 9.09 0.80 4.76
N VAL A 23 9.84 0.75 3.65
CA VAL A 23 10.20 -0.53 3.01
C VAL A 23 11.27 -1.20 3.86
N VAL A 24 10.97 -2.39 4.38
CA VAL A 24 11.90 -3.13 5.26
C VAL A 24 12.63 -4.25 4.54
N ARG A 25 12.03 -4.82 3.50
CA ARG A 25 12.62 -5.92 2.72
C ARG A 25 11.91 -6.09 1.39
N GLN A 26 12.64 -6.56 0.39
CA GLN A 26 12.05 -7.11 -0.84
C GLN A 26 12.62 -8.50 -1.11
N ARG A 27 11.77 -9.45 -1.51
CA ARG A 27 12.19 -10.76 -2.05
C ARG A 27 11.39 -11.06 -3.31
N GLY A 28 12.07 -11.02 -4.46
CA GLY A 28 11.38 -11.09 -5.75
C GLY A 28 10.36 -9.97 -5.88
N SER A 29 9.13 -10.31 -6.24
CA SER A 29 8.03 -9.36 -6.37
C SER A 29 7.35 -8.97 -5.05
N HIS A 30 7.69 -9.57 -3.91
CA HIS A 30 7.05 -9.24 -2.64
C HIS A 30 7.83 -8.16 -1.89
N ILE A 31 7.25 -6.97 -1.77
CA ILE A 31 7.81 -5.83 -1.04
C ILE A 31 7.14 -5.77 0.33
N ARG A 32 7.93 -5.86 1.40
CA ARG A 32 7.45 -5.73 2.78
C ARG A 32 7.59 -4.30 3.25
N LEU A 33 6.49 -3.74 3.74
CA LEU A 33 6.44 -2.42 4.36
C LEU A 33 5.98 -2.53 5.81
N GLN A 34 6.45 -1.62 6.65
CA GLN A 34 6.02 -1.50 8.04
C GLN A 34 5.76 -0.06 8.44
N LYS A 35 4.81 0.17 9.34
CA LYS A 35 4.55 1.47 9.96
C LYS A 35 4.42 1.27 11.47
N HIS A 36 5.16 2.03 12.25
CA HIS A 36 5.02 2.06 13.70
C HIS A 36 3.92 3.07 14.05
N THR A 37 2.96 2.65 14.85
CA THR A 37 1.98 3.52 15.51
C THR A 37 2.25 3.50 17.01
N GLU A 38 1.49 4.27 17.79
CA GLU A 38 1.67 4.33 19.26
C GLU A 38 1.50 2.95 19.91
N ASP A 39 0.53 2.17 19.45
CA ASP A 39 0.17 0.90 20.09
C ASP A 39 0.73 -0.36 19.39
N GLU A 40 1.17 -0.27 18.13
CA GLU A 40 1.50 -1.45 17.33
C GLU A 40 2.41 -1.18 16.12
N VAL A 41 2.81 -2.27 15.45
CA VAL A 41 3.53 -2.21 14.18
C VAL A 41 2.68 -2.84 13.07
N LEU A 42 2.18 -2.01 12.16
CA LEU A 42 1.47 -2.46 10.97
C LEU A 42 2.47 -3.05 9.98
N LYS A 43 2.17 -4.24 9.44
CA LYS A 43 3.03 -4.95 8.47
C LYS A 43 2.24 -5.31 7.24
N ILE A 44 2.73 -4.93 6.06
CA ILE A 44 2.02 -5.08 4.78
C ILE A 44 2.96 -5.66 3.72
N ILE A 45 2.39 -6.44 2.80
CA ILE A 45 3.10 -6.94 1.62
C ILE A 45 2.45 -6.35 0.38
N VAL A 46 3.24 -5.66 -0.44
CA VAL A 46 2.83 -5.14 -1.75
C VAL A 46 3.49 -5.97 -2.84
N PRO A 47 2.71 -6.63 -3.74
CA PRO A 47 3.27 -7.31 -4.90
C PRO A 47 3.68 -6.29 -5.96
N ALA A 48 4.87 -6.46 -6.54
CA ALA A 48 5.46 -5.59 -7.55
C ALA A 48 4.84 -5.82 -8.94
N HIS A 49 3.51 -5.70 -9.05
CA HIS A 49 2.75 -5.89 -10.28
C HIS A 49 2.37 -4.54 -10.90
N ARG A 50 2.24 -4.51 -12.23
CA ARG A 50 1.77 -3.34 -13.00
C ARG A 50 0.64 -3.80 -13.94
N PRO A 51 -0.64 -3.55 -13.62
CA PRO A 51 -1.17 -2.96 -12.38
C PRO A 51 -1.31 -3.97 -11.24
N ILE A 52 -1.46 -3.47 -10.00
CA ILE A 52 -1.93 -4.27 -8.87
C ILE A 52 -3.43 -4.58 -9.09
N LYS A 53 -3.82 -5.85 -8.89
CA LYS A 53 -5.22 -6.26 -8.97
C LYS A 53 -6.06 -5.47 -7.96
N ARG A 54 -7.27 -5.05 -8.35
CA ARG A 54 -8.15 -4.26 -7.47
C ARG A 54 -8.43 -4.93 -6.12
N SER A 55 -8.65 -6.23 -6.11
CA SER A 55 -8.86 -7.00 -4.87
C SER A 55 -7.63 -6.97 -3.96
N THR A 56 -6.44 -7.07 -4.54
CA THR A 56 -5.16 -6.95 -3.80
C THR A 56 -4.97 -5.54 -3.25
N LEU A 57 -5.24 -4.51 -4.05
CA LEU A 57 -5.17 -3.12 -3.58
C LEU A 57 -6.17 -2.85 -2.44
N ALA A 58 -7.40 -3.34 -2.55
CA ALA A 58 -8.38 -3.23 -1.47
C ALA A 58 -7.92 -3.92 -0.18
N HIS A 59 -7.27 -5.09 -0.29
CA HIS A 59 -6.72 -5.78 0.87
C HIS A 59 -5.55 -5.01 1.50
N ILE A 60 -4.65 -4.46 0.68
CA ILE A 60 -3.54 -3.60 1.12
C ILE A 60 -4.08 -2.39 1.87
N LEU A 61 -5.09 -1.69 1.33
CA LEU A 61 -5.71 -0.53 1.95
C LEU A 61 -6.36 -0.87 3.30
N LYS A 62 -7.09 -1.99 3.37
CA LYS A 62 -7.65 -2.49 4.63
C LYS A 62 -6.57 -2.74 5.69
N GLN A 63 -5.45 -3.37 5.31
CA GLN A 63 -4.33 -3.61 6.23
C GLN A 63 -3.59 -2.32 6.61
N ALA A 64 -3.54 -1.35 5.70
CA ALA A 64 -2.96 -0.03 5.94
C ALA A 64 -3.85 0.90 6.76
N ARG A 65 -5.10 0.49 7.06
CA ARG A 65 -6.14 1.35 7.65
C ARG A 65 -6.30 2.65 6.86
N LEU A 66 -6.29 2.54 5.53
CA LEU A 66 -6.36 3.65 4.59
C LEU A 66 -7.57 3.47 3.68
N THR A 67 -8.32 4.54 3.45
CA THR A 67 -9.45 4.59 2.52
C THR A 67 -8.97 4.82 1.08
N ALA A 68 -9.86 4.59 0.11
CA ALA A 68 -9.56 4.87 -1.29
C ALA A 68 -9.35 6.37 -1.57
N ASP A 69 -10.08 7.24 -0.86
CA ASP A 69 -9.97 8.69 -1.02
C ASP A 69 -8.67 9.22 -0.41
N GLU A 70 -8.27 8.70 0.77
CA GLU A 70 -6.96 9.01 1.35
C GLU A 70 -5.82 8.50 0.46
N LEU A 71 -5.93 7.31 -0.13
CA LEU A 71 -4.97 6.84 -1.13
C LEU A 71 -4.90 7.83 -2.30
N GLN A 72 -6.04 8.27 -2.84
CA GLN A 72 -6.09 9.19 -3.98
C GLN A 72 -5.43 10.54 -3.69
N ALA A 73 -5.53 11.04 -2.45
CA ALA A 73 -4.83 12.25 -2.00
C ALA A 73 -3.31 12.07 -1.88
N LEU A 74 -2.83 10.82 -1.78
CA LEU A 74 -1.42 10.46 -1.63
C LEU A 74 -0.74 10.04 -2.93
N LEU A 75 -1.43 10.01 -4.08
CA LEU A 75 -0.86 9.71 -5.40
C LEU A 75 -0.21 10.96 -5.99
#